data_AF-A0A961IYR9-F1
#
_entry.id   AF-A0A961IYR9-F1
#
_cell.length_a   1.000
_cell.length_b   1.000
_cell.length_c   1.000
_cell.angle_alpha   90.00
_cell.angle_beta   90.00
_cell.angle_gamma   90.00
#
_symmetry.space_group_name_H-M   'P 1'
#
loop_
_entity.id
_entity.type
_entity.pdbx_description
1 polymer ?
#
loop_
_entity_poly.entity_id
_entity_poly.type
_entity_poly.pdbx_seq_one_letter_code
_entity_poly.pdbx_strand_id
1 'polypeptide(L)'
;MTIDLIWLLVMTAGLFAGILSGVPVMLVLAGVPTLIAIAAHLTGHFDLTYFQAVPQRVFGVMENTLLIAVPLFVLVGVLLDRSKQAERMLSNINALFGGTRSGLALSVIVVSALIAASTGIIGATIVMLGSLSLPTLLAAKVDKRTASG
;
A
#
# COMPACT_ATOMS: atom_id res chain seq x y z
N MET A 1 31.88 -19.62 0.62
CA MET A 1 30.42 -19.53 0.49
C MET A 1 29.93 -20.83 -0.09
N THR A 2 28.94 -21.48 0.54
CA THR A 2 28.23 -22.59 -0.09
C THR A 2 27.54 -22.06 -1.35
N ILE A 3 27.53 -22.86 -2.42
CA ILE A 3 27.02 -22.44 -3.74
C ILE A 3 25.53 -22.09 -3.70
N ASP A 4 24.81 -22.64 -2.73
CA ASP A 4 23.40 -22.34 -2.43
C ASP A 4 23.19 -20.89 -1.98
N LEU A 5 24.16 -20.30 -1.27
CA LEU A 5 24.09 -18.90 -0.83
C LEU A 5 24.14 -17.95 -2.03
N ILE A 6 24.86 -18.31 -3.09
CA ILE A 6 24.94 -17.50 -4.32
C ILE A 6 23.57 -17.46 -4.99
N TRP A 7 22.88 -18.59 -5.09
CA TRP A 7 21.52 -18.66 -5.66
C TRP A 7 20.51 -17.86 -4.84
N LEU A 8 20.60 -17.90 -3.52
CA LEU A 8 19.74 -17.07 -2.65
C LEU A 8 20.00 -15.57 -2.83
N LEU A 9 21.27 -15.16 -2.97
CA LEU A 9 21.61 -13.76 -3.21
C LEU A 9 21.14 -13.30 -4.59
N VAL A 10 21.31 -14.12 -5.62
CA VAL A 10 20.80 -13.83 -6.98
C VAL A 10 19.28 -13.73 -6.98
N MET A 11 18.58 -14.61 -6.24
CA MET A 11 17.13 -14.53 -6.07
C MET A 11 16.69 -13.24 -5.39
N THR A 12 17.34 -12.90 -4.28
CA THR A 12 17.02 -11.70 -3.53
C THR A 12 17.27 -10.44 -4.36
N ALA A 13 18.45 -10.35 -5.00
CA ALA A 13 18.79 -9.25 -5.88
C ALA A 13 17.84 -9.14 -7.09
N GLY A 14 17.48 -10.27 -7.70
CA GLY A 14 16.52 -10.33 -8.80
C GLY A 14 15.12 -9.86 -8.40
N LEU A 15 14.66 -10.20 -7.19
CA LEU A 15 13.39 -9.74 -6.65
C LEU A 15 13.38 -8.22 -6.47
N PHE A 16 14.43 -7.67 -5.85
CA PHE A 16 14.56 -6.21 -5.68
C PHE A 16 14.62 -5.49 -7.02
N ALA A 17 15.45 -5.97 -7.95
CA ALA A 17 15.55 -5.38 -9.29
C ALA A 17 14.21 -5.44 -10.04
N GLY A 18 13.49 -6.57 -9.95
CA GLY A 18 12.17 -6.73 -10.55
C GLY A 18 11.14 -5.76 -9.99
N ILE A 19 11.09 -5.59 -8.66
CA ILE A 19 10.18 -4.64 -8.01
C ILE A 19 10.51 -3.21 -8.43
N LEU A 20 11.80 -2.85 -8.49
CA LEU A 20 12.26 -1.50 -8.88
C LEU A 20 12.06 -1.19 -10.37
N SER A 21 11.96 -2.22 -11.22
CA SER A 21 11.76 -2.05 -12.67
C SER A 21 10.38 -1.50 -13.05
N GLY A 22 9.42 -1.47 -12.11
CA GLY A 22 8.04 -1.02 -12.35
C GLY A 22 7.13 -2.09 -12.96
N VAL A 23 7.62 -3.32 -13.18
CA VAL A 23 6.80 -4.48 -13.56
C VAL A 23 5.80 -4.79 -12.43
N PRO A 24 4.55 -5.21 -12.73
CA PRO A 24 3.58 -5.57 -11.71
C PRO A 24 4.15 -6.56 -10.68
N VAL A 25 4.05 -6.20 -9.40
CA VAL A 25 4.68 -6.93 -8.28
C VAL A 25 4.29 -8.41 -8.27
N MET A 26 3.04 -8.76 -8.62
CA MET A 26 2.60 -10.15 -8.70
C MET A 26 3.44 -10.98 -9.69
N LEU A 27 3.77 -10.42 -10.85
CA LEU A 27 4.58 -11.09 -11.86
C LEU A 27 6.02 -11.27 -11.39
N VAL A 28 6.55 -10.29 -10.65
CA VAL A 28 7.89 -10.36 -10.09
C VAL A 28 7.98 -11.44 -9.01
N LEU A 29 7.01 -11.46 -8.09
CA LEU A 29 6.95 -12.44 -6.98
C LEU A 29 6.74 -13.88 -7.48
N ALA A 30 5.96 -14.09 -8.53
CA ALA A 30 5.75 -15.42 -9.12
C ALA A 30 6.90 -15.81 -10.08
N GLY A 31 7.37 -14.87 -10.90
CA GLY A 31 8.28 -15.12 -12.00
C GLY A 31 9.74 -15.27 -11.57
N VAL A 32 10.27 -14.31 -10.79
CA VAL A 32 11.69 -14.29 -10.42
C VAL A 32 12.12 -15.55 -9.66
N PRO A 33 11.40 -16.00 -8.60
CA PRO A 33 11.75 -17.24 -7.91
C PRO A 33 11.63 -18.47 -8.81
N THR A 34 10.64 -18.51 -9.72
CA THR A 34 10.45 -19.63 -10.64
C THR A 34 11.58 -19.74 -11.66
N LEU A 35 11.99 -18.62 -12.27
CA LEU A 35 13.10 -18.59 -13.22
C LEU A 35 14.42 -19.02 -12.56
N ILE A 36 14.67 -18.54 -11.35
CA ILE A 36 15.90 -18.83 -10.63
C ILE A 36 15.91 -20.27 -10.12
N ALA A 37 14.78 -20.81 -9.70
CA ALA A 37 14.67 -22.22 -9.33
C ALA A 37 14.91 -23.16 -10.52
N ILE A 38 14.42 -22.83 -11.72
CA ILE A 38 14.72 -23.59 -12.94
C ILE A 38 16.22 -23.52 -13.25
N ALA A 39 16.83 -22.33 -13.19
CA ALA A 39 18.26 -22.17 -13.42
C ALA A 39 19.12 -22.95 -12.41
N ALA A 40 18.75 -22.91 -11.11
CA ALA A 40 19.43 -23.65 -10.06
C ALA A 40 19.27 -25.17 -10.20
N HIS A 41 18.12 -25.62 -10.70
CA HIS A 41 17.86 -27.03 -10.99
C HIS A 41 18.75 -27.56 -12.11
N LEU A 42 18.91 -26.80 -13.20
CA LEU A 42 19.81 -27.16 -14.30
C LEU A 42 21.27 -27.31 -13.85
N THR A 43 21.68 -26.56 -12.83
CA THR A 43 23.02 -26.67 -12.23
C THR A 43 23.14 -27.72 -11.12
N GLY A 44 22.07 -28.47 -10.83
CA GLY A 44 22.06 -29.52 -9.79
C GLY A 44 22.02 -29.00 -8.35
N HIS A 45 21.72 -27.72 -8.14
CA HIS A 45 21.72 -27.06 -6.83
C HIS A 45 20.30 -26.86 -6.26
N PHE A 46 19.26 -27.27 -6.98
CA PHE A 46 17.87 -27.17 -6.53
C PHE A 46 17.03 -28.36 -7.02
N ASP A 47 16.22 -28.94 -6.13
CA ASP A 47 15.28 -30.01 -6.47
C ASP A 47 13.90 -29.43 -6.77
N LEU A 48 13.39 -29.69 -7.98
CA LEU A 48 12.09 -29.22 -8.41
C LEU A 48 10.93 -29.85 -7.61
N THR A 49 11.17 -30.93 -6.87
CA THR A 49 10.18 -31.56 -5.98
C THR A 49 9.64 -30.56 -4.94
N TYR A 50 10.42 -29.56 -4.53
CA TYR A 50 9.95 -28.51 -3.63
C TYR A 50 8.81 -27.65 -4.22
N PHE A 51 8.63 -27.62 -5.54
CA PHE A 51 7.48 -26.96 -6.16
C PHE A 51 6.15 -27.64 -5.84
N GLN A 52 6.15 -28.92 -5.48
CA GLN A 52 4.94 -29.63 -5.07
C GLN A 52 4.34 -29.06 -3.78
N ALA A 53 5.12 -28.37 -2.96
CA ALA A 53 4.66 -27.67 -1.77
C ALA A 53 4.03 -26.29 -2.07
N VAL A 54 4.18 -25.77 -3.30
CA VAL A 54 3.66 -24.44 -3.68
C VAL A 54 2.13 -24.38 -3.61
N PRO A 55 1.36 -25.33 -4.20
CA PRO A 55 -0.11 -25.32 -4.07
C PRO A 55 -0.56 -25.29 -2.61
N GLN A 56 0.03 -26.12 -1.76
CA GLN A 56 -0.33 -26.19 -0.35
C GLN A 56 0.00 -24.88 0.40
N ARG A 57 1.10 -24.20 0.06
CA ARG A 57 1.37 -22.85 0.56
C ARG A 57 0.36 -21.82 0.07
N VAL A 58 -0.02 -21.86 -1.21
CA VAL A 58 -1.01 -20.94 -1.78
C VAL A 58 -2.36 -21.12 -1.10
N PHE A 59 -2.84 -22.37 -0.94
CA PHE A 59 -4.06 -22.67 -0.20
C PHE A 59 -3.98 -22.20 1.25
N GLY A 60 -2.85 -22.44 1.94
CA GLY A 60 -2.65 -21.95 3.30
C GLY A 60 -2.69 -20.43 3.43
N VAL A 61 -2.26 -19.69 2.40
CA VAL A 61 -2.42 -18.24 2.34
C VAL A 61 -3.89 -17.87 2.10
N MET A 62 -4.59 -18.55 1.20
CA MET A 62 -6.01 -18.27 0.91
C MET A 62 -6.94 -18.53 2.12
N GLU A 63 -6.60 -19.51 2.96
CA GLU A 63 -7.34 -19.82 4.20
C GLU A 63 -6.99 -18.86 5.35
N ASN A 64 -6.02 -17.96 5.17
CA ASN A 64 -5.62 -17.03 6.21
C ASN A 64 -6.75 -16.02 6.49
N THR A 65 -7.34 -16.13 7.68
CA THR A 65 -8.42 -15.26 8.15
C THR A 65 -8.03 -13.78 8.21
N LEU A 66 -6.73 -13.46 8.30
CA LEU A 66 -6.24 -12.08 8.23
C LEU A 66 -6.46 -11.45 6.85
N LEU A 67 -6.51 -12.24 5.78
CA LEU A 67 -6.75 -11.70 4.44
C LEU A 67 -8.18 -11.20 4.25
N ILE A 68 -9.14 -11.66 5.07
CA ILE A 68 -10.50 -11.09 5.13
C ILE A 68 -10.45 -9.62 5.55
N ALA A 69 -9.44 -9.20 6.31
CA ALA A 69 -9.27 -7.81 6.69
C ALA A 69 -9.03 -6.90 5.47
N VAL A 70 -8.36 -7.37 4.40
CA VAL A 70 -8.03 -6.53 3.24
C VAL A 70 -9.28 -6.01 2.52
N PRO A 71 -10.26 -6.84 2.11
CA PRO A 71 -11.53 -6.35 1.56
C PRO A 71 -12.32 -5.48 2.53
N LEU A 72 -12.33 -5.82 3.82
CA LEU A 72 -13.04 -5.04 4.84
C LEU A 72 -12.42 -3.64 5.01
N PHE A 73 -11.10 -3.51 4.95
CA PHE A 73 -10.42 -2.21 4.97
C PHE A 73 -10.74 -1.37 3.74
N VAL A 74 -10.78 -1.99 2.55
CA VAL A 74 -11.23 -1.32 1.33
C VAL A 74 -12.68 -0.84 1.47
N LEU A 75 -13.56 -1.68 2.03
CA LEU A 75 -14.95 -1.33 2.27
C LEU A 75 -15.09 -0.13 3.21
N VAL A 76 -14.35 -0.09 4.33
CA VAL A 76 -14.34 1.06 5.24
C VAL A 76 -13.90 2.32 4.51
N GLY A 77 -12.85 2.24 3.69
CA GLY A 77 -12.38 3.37 2.87
C GLY A 77 -13.47 3.90 1.94
N VAL A 78 -14.17 3.01 1.22
CA VAL A 78 -15.26 3.38 0.31
C VAL A 78 -16.47 3.94 1.06
N LEU A 79 -16.81 3.40 2.23
CA LEU A 79 -17.92 3.90 3.05
C LEU A 79 -17.61 5.30 3.60
N LEU A 80 -16.38 5.56 4.04
CA LEU A 80 -15.95 6.90 4.49
C LEU A 80 -15.97 7.91 3.34
N ASP A 81 -15.62 7.50 2.12
CA ASP A 81 -15.73 8.32 0.91
C ASP A 81 -17.18 8.72 0.61
N ARG A 82 -18.05 7.71 0.51
CA ARG A 82 -19.43 7.89 0.06
C ARG A 82 -20.32 8.59 1.09
N SER A 83 -20.01 8.44 2.39
CA SER A 83 -20.79 9.06 3.46
C SER A 83 -20.51 10.56 3.65
N LYS A 84 -19.50 11.12 2.97
CA LYS A 84 -18.99 12.48 3.23
C LYS A 84 -18.64 12.72 4.70
N GLN A 85 -18.36 11.65 5.45
CA GLN A 85 -18.01 11.74 6.86
C GLN A 85 -16.67 12.49 7.01
N ALA A 86 -15.73 12.26 6.09
CA ALA A 86 -14.45 12.95 6.05
C ALA A 86 -14.60 14.48 5.91
N GLU A 87 -15.50 14.99 5.05
CA GLU A 87 -15.76 16.43 4.92
C GLU A 87 -16.31 17.03 6.22
N ARG A 88 -17.26 16.33 6.85
CA ARG A 88 -17.87 16.76 8.12
C ARG A 88 -16.84 16.76 9.26
N MET A 89 -15.96 15.78 9.29
CA MET A 89 -14.86 15.75 10.26
C MET A 89 -13.90 16.92 10.02
N LEU A 90 -13.58 17.24 8.78
CA LEU A 90 -12.74 18.38 8.43
C LEU A 90 -13.36 19.71 8.89
N SER A 91 -14.66 19.93 8.63
CA SER A 91 -15.34 21.16 9.06
C SER A 91 -15.42 21.28 10.58
N ASN A 92 -15.67 20.18 11.29
CA ASN A 92 -15.79 20.17 12.74
C ASN A 92 -14.44 20.41 13.42
N ILE A 93 -13.37 19.79 12.92
CA ILE A 93 -12.01 20.01 13.44
C ILE A 93 -11.53 21.42 13.11
N ASN A 94 -11.86 21.96 11.94
CA ASN A 94 -11.54 23.35 11.61
C ASN A 94 -12.25 24.34 12.53
N ALA A 95 -13.52 24.10 12.87
CA ALA A 95 -14.24 24.90 13.85
C ALA A 95 -13.57 24.85 15.24
N LEU A 96 -13.08 23.68 15.65
CA LEU A 96 -12.31 23.48 16.89
C LEU A 96 -11.00 24.29 16.92
N PHE A 97 -10.32 24.42 15.78
CA PHE A 97 -9.11 25.24 15.63
C PHE A 97 -9.39 26.72 15.28
N GLY A 98 -10.62 27.19 15.56
CA GLY A 98 -10.98 28.61 15.46
C GLY A 98 -11.37 29.08 14.05
N GLY A 99 -11.61 28.17 13.10
CA GLY A 99 -12.12 28.50 11.76
C GLY A 99 -11.17 29.35 10.91
N THR A 100 -9.91 29.48 11.32
CA THR A 100 -8.89 30.26 10.62
C THR A 100 -8.26 29.46 9.48
N ARG A 101 -7.65 30.13 8.51
CA ARG A 101 -6.96 29.45 7.39
C ARG A 101 -5.85 28.50 7.87
N SER A 102 -5.13 28.90 8.91
CA SER A 102 -4.11 28.06 9.57
C SER A 102 -4.76 26.87 10.31
N GLY A 103 -5.93 27.07 10.91
CA GLY A 103 -6.71 26.00 11.53
C GLY A 103 -7.14 24.94 10.52
N LEU A 104 -7.50 25.34 9.29
CA LEU A 104 -7.88 24.40 8.24
C LEU A 104 -6.71 23.51 7.81
N ALA A 105 -5.51 24.09 7.63
CA ALA A 105 -4.32 23.31 7.28
C ALA A 105 -3.97 22.27 8.36
N LEU A 106 -4.06 22.66 9.63
CA LEU A 106 -3.84 21.75 10.76
C LEU A 106 -4.92 20.66 10.82
N SER A 107 -6.17 21.02 10.53
CA SER A 107 -7.30 20.09 10.46
C SER A 107 -7.09 19.01 9.41
N VAL A 108 -6.57 19.38 8.24
CA VAL A 108 -6.26 18.42 7.16
C VAL A 108 -5.23 17.40 7.64
N ILE A 109 -4.15 17.82 8.31
CA ILE A 109 -3.13 16.90 8.81
C ILE A 109 -3.73 15.91 9.83
N VAL A 110 -4.49 16.44 10.81
CA VAL A 110 -5.09 15.62 11.87
C VAL A 110 -6.12 14.64 11.32
N VAL A 111 -7.04 15.10 10.48
CA VAL A 111 -8.07 14.25 9.88
C VAL A 111 -7.45 13.21 8.96
N SER A 112 -6.45 13.61 8.16
CA SER A 112 -5.73 12.68 7.29
C SER A 112 -5.04 11.60 8.09
N ALA A 113 -4.41 11.94 9.22
CA ALA A 113 -3.79 10.97 10.11
C ALA A 113 -4.81 10.01 10.72
N LEU A 114 -5.96 10.50 11.19
CA LEU A 114 -7.03 9.67 11.78
C LEU A 114 -7.64 8.71 10.76
N ILE A 115 -7.91 9.19 9.54
CA ILE A 115 -8.47 8.36 8.45
C ILE A 115 -7.42 7.35 7.99
N ALA A 116 -6.17 7.76 7.80
CA ALA A 116 -5.08 6.86 7.40
C ALA A 116 -4.86 5.74 8.43
N ALA A 117 -4.85 6.09 9.72
CA ALA A 117 -4.71 5.12 10.81
C ALA A 117 -5.85 4.08 10.85
N SER A 118 -7.06 4.49 10.50
CA SER A 118 -8.25 3.63 10.55
C SER A 118 -8.42 2.75 9.31
N THR A 119 -7.90 3.16 8.15
CA THR A 119 -8.13 2.48 6.87
C THR A 119 -6.99 1.52 6.48
N GLY A 120 -5.77 1.71 7.00
CA GLY A 120 -4.63 0.82 6.76
C GLY A 120 -4.10 0.78 5.33
N ILE A 121 -4.70 1.53 4.39
CA ILE A 121 -4.36 1.56 2.95
C ILE A 121 -3.74 2.92 2.63
N ILE A 122 -2.45 2.94 2.31
CA ILE A 122 -1.71 4.20 2.15
C ILE A 122 -2.00 4.86 0.78
N GLY A 123 -2.01 4.08 -0.31
CA GLY A 123 -2.07 4.63 -1.68
C GLY A 123 -3.41 5.27 -2.04
N ALA A 124 -4.52 4.53 -1.91
CA ALA A 124 -5.85 5.02 -2.28
C ALA A 124 -6.30 6.19 -1.41
N THR A 125 -5.99 6.14 -0.11
CA THR A 125 -6.37 7.17 0.86
C THR A 125 -5.66 8.50 0.61
N ILE A 126 -4.39 8.52 0.19
CA ILE A 126 -3.69 9.78 -0.14
C ILE A 126 -4.34 10.47 -1.36
N VAL A 127 -4.69 9.70 -2.40
CA VAL A 127 -5.33 10.26 -3.60
C VAL A 127 -6.72 10.82 -3.27
N MET A 128 -7.49 10.09 -2.46
CA MET A 128 -8.82 10.50 -1.99
C MET A 128 -8.77 11.73 -1.08
N LEU A 129 -7.88 11.75 -0.09
CA LEU A 129 -7.71 12.92 0.79
C LEU A 129 -7.15 14.12 0.03
N GLY A 130 -6.28 13.91 -0.96
CA GLY A 130 -5.78 14.97 -1.83
C GLY A 130 -6.88 15.58 -2.69
N SER A 131 -7.73 14.77 -3.33
CA SER A 131 -8.86 15.26 -4.13
C SER A 131 -9.93 15.95 -3.28
N LEU A 132 -10.08 15.57 -2.01
CA LEU A 132 -11.02 16.17 -1.07
C LEU A 132 -10.48 17.46 -0.42
N SER A 133 -9.22 17.46 0.00
CA SER A 133 -8.59 18.54 0.76
C SER A 133 -8.10 19.69 -0.13
N LEU A 134 -7.63 19.41 -1.35
CA LEU A 134 -7.15 20.44 -2.26
C LEU A 134 -8.23 21.50 -2.61
N PRO A 135 -9.46 21.14 -3.03
CA PRO A 135 -10.48 22.14 -3.33
C PRO A 135 -10.91 22.92 -2.08
N THR A 136 -10.97 22.28 -0.91
CA THR A 136 -11.34 22.95 0.35
C THR A 136 -10.25 23.91 0.85
N LEU A 137 -8.97 23.55 0.71
CA LEU A 137 -7.83 24.42 1.02
C LEU A 137 -7.74 25.64 0.08
N LEU A 138 -7.96 25.44 -1.22
CA LEU A 138 -7.97 26.53 -2.20
C LEU A 138 -9.16 27.47 -2.01
N ALA A 139 -10.34 26.95 -1.69
CA ALA A 139 -11.51 27.76 -1.34
C ALA A 139 -11.27 28.63 -0.08
N ALA A 140 -10.52 28.09 0.88
CA ALA A 140 -10.08 28.84 2.06
C ALA A 140 -8.91 29.80 1.77
N LYS A 141 -8.48 29.98 0.51
CA LYS A 141 -7.36 30.84 0.08
C LYS A 141 -6.05 30.50 0.80
N VAL A 142 -5.81 29.22 1.09
CA VAL A 142 -4.48 28.71 1.45
C VAL A 142 -3.58 28.83 0.22
N ASP A 143 -2.33 29.21 0.42
CA ASP A 143 -1.40 29.46 -0.68
C ASP A 143 -1.14 28.18 -1.48
N LYS A 144 -1.08 28.28 -2.81
CA LYS A 144 -1.02 27.09 -3.69
C LYS A 144 0.20 26.22 -3.41
N ARG A 145 1.33 26.85 -3.03
CA ARG A 145 2.58 26.15 -2.68
C ARG A 145 2.46 25.33 -1.39
N THR A 146 1.62 25.75 -0.46
CA THR A 146 1.39 25.03 0.80
C THR A 146 0.28 23.98 0.66
N ALA A 147 -0.65 24.18 -0.28
CA ALA A 147 -1.77 23.26 -0.53
C ALA A 147 -1.41 22.04 -1.40
N SER A 148 -0.37 22.13 -2.25
CA SER A 148 0.08 21.01 -3.10
C SER A 148 0.96 19.98 -2.38
N GLY A 149 1.37 20.26 -1.14
CA GLY A 149 2.49 19.57 -0.50
C GLY A 149 3.83 20.12 -0.95
#